data_AF-A0A9N9QWF0-F1
#
_entry.id   AF-A0A9N9QWF0-F1
#
_cell.length_a   1.000
_cell.length_b   1.000
_cell.length_c   1.000
_cell.angle_alpha   90.00
_cell.angle_beta   90.00
_cell.angle_gamma   90.00
#
_symmetry.space_group_name_H-M   'P 1'
#
loop_
_entity.id
_entity.type
_entity.pdbx_description
1 polymer ?
#
loop_
_entity_poly.entity_id
_entity_poly.type
_entity_poly.pdbx_seq_one_letter_code
_entity_poly.pdbx_strand_id
1 'polypeptide(L)'
;MNEGAGCDAHGRSGLLTTYIQYQASIPRPSLTDTDIGLPLPPSVLTDSTCKILHEELALQWVVASGATRDLAMQNSWALFELMVKSMVEYLYWSGAHEAPRKARFPDQFTDDLTTLVNNVTSEIISGSVTFK
;
A
#
# COMPACT_ATOMS: atom_id res chain seq x y z
N MET A 1 -13.58 -29.59 10.78
CA MET A 1 -13.25 -28.95 12.07
C MET A 1 -12.42 -27.72 11.73
N ASN A 2 -13.02 -26.54 11.91
CA ASN A 2 -12.50 -25.25 11.44
C ASN A 2 -11.84 -24.55 12.64
N GLU A 3 -10.53 -24.75 12.80
CA GLU A 3 -9.75 -24.09 13.85
C GLU A 3 -9.31 -22.70 13.36
N GLY A 4 -9.48 -21.72 14.23
CA GLY A 4 -9.70 -20.33 13.85
C GLY A 4 -8.49 -19.61 13.25
N ALA A 5 -8.74 -18.91 12.15
CA ALA A 5 -7.96 -17.75 11.77
C ALA A 5 -8.33 -16.58 12.71
N GLY A 6 -7.85 -16.66 13.95
CA GLY A 6 -8.06 -15.63 14.97
C GLY A 6 -7.40 -14.33 14.56
N CYS A 7 -8.16 -13.25 14.57
CA CYS A 7 -7.58 -11.91 14.56
C CYS A 7 -6.76 -11.70 15.84
N ASP A 8 -5.64 -10.99 15.73
CA ASP A 8 -4.81 -10.66 16.90
C ASP A 8 -5.52 -9.64 17.82
N ALA A 9 -4.88 -9.26 18.93
CA ALA A 9 -5.42 -8.29 19.89
C ALA A 9 -5.76 -6.91 19.29
N HIS A 10 -5.33 -6.64 18.05
CA HIS A 10 -5.61 -5.43 17.30
C HIS A 10 -6.60 -5.66 16.14
N GLY A 11 -7.29 -6.81 16.11
CA GLY A 11 -8.29 -7.13 15.09
C GLY A 11 -7.70 -7.55 13.74
N ARG A 12 -6.38 -7.74 13.62
CA ARG A 12 -5.75 -8.06 12.33
C ARG A 12 -5.85 -9.55 12.05
N SER A 13 -6.34 -9.90 10.86
CA SER A 13 -6.34 -11.30 10.40
C SER A 13 -4.91 -11.84 10.34
N GLY A 14 -4.63 -12.90 11.13
CA GLY A 14 -3.33 -13.56 11.15
C GLY A 14 -2.91 -14.09 9.78
N LEU A 15 -3.87 -14.49 8.94
CA LEU A 15 -3.62 -14.91 7.56
C LEU A 15 -3.14 -13.76 6.68
N LEU A 16 -3.74 -12.56 6.79
CA LEU A 16 -3.32 -11.40 6.00
C LEU A 16 -1.92 -10.92 6.42
N THR A 17 -1.65 -10.90 7.72
CA THR A 17 -0.33 -10.55 8.26
C THR A 17 0.74 -11.54 7.79
N THR A 18 0.44 -12.84 7.89
CA THR A 18 1.32 -13.91 7.40
C THR A 18 1.52 -13.83 5.90
N TYR A 19 0.48 -13.51 5.13
CA TYR A 19 0.58 -13.35 3.68
C TYR A 19 1.42 -12.14 3.27
N ILE A 20 1.26 -10.99 3.93
CA ILE A 20 2.09 -9.79 3.69
C ILE A 20 3.56 -10.10 4.02
N GLN A 21 3.82 -10.75 5.15
CA GLN A 21 5.18 -11.18 5.54
C GLN A 21 5.75 -12.20 4.55
N TYR A 22 4.95 -13.17 4.12
CA TYR A 22 5.34 -14.16 3.12
C TYR A 22 5.67 -13.50 1.78
N GLN A 23 4.82 -12.59 1.30
CA GLN A 23 5.05 -11.83 0.07
C GLN A 23 6.34 -10.99 0.13
N ALA A 24 6.65 -10.41 1.29
CA ALA A 24 7.92 -9.71 1.51
C ALA A 24 9.14 -10.65 1.51
N SER A 25 8.94 -11.95 1.71
CA SER A 25 9.99 -12.98 1.71
C SER A 25 10.11 -13.74 0.39
N ILE A 26 9.19 -13.56 -0.56
CA ILE A 26 9.30 -14.19 -1.88
C ILE A 26 10.57 -13.62 -2.55
N PRO A 27 11.51 -14.47 -2.99
CA PRO A 27 12.64 -14.03 -3.79
C PRO A 27 12.09 -13.34 -5.05
N ARG A 28 12.19 -12.01 -5.08
CA ARG A 28 11.85 -11.24 -6.27
C ARG A 28 12.80 -11.66 -7.40
N PRO A 29 12.38 -11.50 -8.68
CA PRO A 29 13.32 -11.61 -9.80
C PRO A 29 14.58 -10.83 -9.43
N SER A 30 15.77 -11.42 -9.56
CA SER A 30 17.00 -10.91 -8.96
C SER A 30 17.35 -9.52 -9.49
N LEU A 31 16.79 -8.49 -8.88
CA LEU A 31 17.26 -7.12 -8.96
C LEU A 31 18.42 -7.08 -7.96
N THR A 32 19.61 -7.06 -8.51
CA THR A 32 20.88 -6.98 -7.79
C THR A 32 21.11 -5.53 -7.33
N ASP A 33 21.99 -5.27 -6.35
CA ASP A 33 22.32 -3.88 -5.96
C ASP A 33 22.84 -3.05 -7.16
N THR A 34 23.35 -3.70 -8.21
CA THR A 34 23.72 -3.05 -9.48
C THR A 34 22.52 -2.55 -10.30
N ASP A 35 21.30 -2.98 -9.97
CA ASP A 35 20.03 -2.56 -10.60
C ASP A 35 19.38 -1.35 -9.90
N ILE A 36 19.98 -0.83 -8.81
CA ILE A 36 19.50 0.34 -8.08
C ILE A 36 19.66 1.61 -8.92
N GLY A 37 18.58 2.37 -9.07
CA GLY A 37 18.58 3.63 -9.83
C GLY A 37 18.53 3.44 -11.35
N LEU A 38 18.52 2.20 -11.84
CA LEU A 38 18.13 1.92 -13.21
C LEU A 38 16.60 2.11 -13.34
N PRO A 39 16.11 2.60 -14.48
CA PRO A 39 14.69 2.55 -14.76
C PRO A 39 14.24 1.10 -14.56
N LEU A 40 13.12 0.93 -13.84
CA LEU A 40 12.51 -0.39 -13.61
C LEU A 40 12.56 -1.19 -14.92
N PRO A 41 12.98 -2.47 -14.89
CA PRO A 41 13.25 -3.23 -16.10
C PRO A 41 12.04 -3.12 -17.05
N PRO A 42 12.24 -3.10 -18.38
CA PRO A 42 11.16 -2.89 -19.34
C PRO A 42 9.96 -3.78 -19.06
N SER A 43 10.14 -5.01 -18.59
CA SER A 43 9.06 -5.88 -18.12
C SER A 43 8.13 -5.24 -17.09
N VAL A 44 8.61 -4.47 -16.12
CA VAL A 44 7.79 -3.72 -15.16
C VAL A 44 7.10 -2.51 -15.81
N LEU A 45 7.71 -1.92 -16.83
CA LEU A 45 7.17 -0.76 -17.56
C LEU A 45 6.25 -1.13 -18.75
N THR A 46 6.39 -2.35 -19.29
CA THR A 46 5.68 -2.85 -20.48
C THR A 46 4.58 -3.83 -20.14
N ASP A 47 4.70 -4.57 -19.02
CA ASP A 47 3.53 -5.24 -18.47
C ASP A 47 2.65 -4.19 -17.80
N SER A 48 1.54 -3.88 -18.45
CA SER A 48 0.39 -3.18 -17.84
C SER A 48 -0.18 -3.93 -16.60
N THR A 49 0.41 -5.07 -16.24
CA THR A 49 0.13 -5.90 -15.07
C THR A 49 1.11 -5.68 -13.91
N CYS A 50 2.31 -5.11 -14.12
CA CYS A 50 3.29 -4.86 -13.05
C CYS A 50 3.15 -3.43 -12.51
N LYS A 51 2.06 -3.19 -11.80
CA LYS A 51 1.74 -1.87 -11.26
C LYS A 51 2.42 -1.65 -9.91
N ILE A 52 2.92 -0.44 -9.65
CA ILE A 52 3.54 -0.06 -8.38
C ILE A 52 2.49 -0.19 -7.25
N LEU A 53 2.76 -1.05 -6.26
CA LEU A 53 1.76 -1.47 -5.28
C LEU A 53 1.14 -0.29 -4.52
N HIS A 54 1.94 0.68 -4.04
CA HIS A 54 1.40 1.82 -3.30
C HIS A 54 0.54 2.74 -4.18
N GLU A 55 0.86 2.87 -5.47
CA GLU A 55 0.07 3.66 -6.41
C GLU A 55 -1.30 3.02 -6.65
N GLU A 56 -1.33 1.72 -6.94
CA GLU A 56 -2.61 1.01 -7.14
C GLU A 56 -3.42 0.92 -5.86
N LEU A 57 -2.77 0.70 -4.72
CA LEU A 57 -3.46 0.66 -3.44
C LEU A 57 -4.13 2.00 -3.15
N ALA A 58 -3.45 3.13 -3.39
CA ALA A 58 -4.05 4.44 -3.22
C ALA A 58 -5.22 4.65 -4.19
N LEU A 59 -5.01 4.38 -5.48
CA LEU A 59 -6.03 4.52 -6.52
C LEU A 59 -7.28 3.70 -6.21
N GLN A 60 -7.13 2.40 -5.92
CA GLN A 60 -8.23 1.49 -5.65
C GLN A 60 -8.97 1.85 -4.36
N TRP A 61 -8.25 2.32 -3.34
CA TRP A 61 -8.88 2.71 -2.08
C TRP A 61 -9.66 4.01 -2.23
N VAL A 62 -9.17 5.00 -3.00
CA VAL A 62 -9.92 6.24 -3.30
C VAL A 62 -11.26 5.95 -4.00
N VAL A 63 -11.29 4.97 -4.91
CA VAL A 63 -12.51 4.60 -5.64
C VAL A 63 -13.33 3.50 -4.97
N ALA A 64 -12.89 2.99 -3.81
CA ALA A 64 -13.58 1.94 -3.10
C ALA A 64 -14.98 2.41 -2.63
N SER A 65 -15.98 1.55 -2.77
CA SER A 65 -17.35 1.81 -2.34
C SER A 65 -18.00 0.58 -1.71
N GLY A 66 -19.09 0.80 -0.99
CA GLY A 66 -19.84 -0.26 -0.29
C GLY A 66 -18.97 -1.10 0.64
N ALA A 67 -19.19 -2.42 0.63
CA ALA A 67 -18.49 -3.35 1.51
C ALA A 67 -16.96 -3.32 1.36
N THR A 68 -16.44 -3.06 0.16
CA THR A 68 -14.99 -2.96 -0.08
C THR A 68 -14.39 -1.77 0.66
N ARG A 69 -15.05 -0.61 0.61
CA ARG A 69 -14.63 0.58 1.35
C ARG A 69 -14.68 0.34 2.85
N ASP A 70 -15.77 -0.25 3.33
CA ASP A 70 -15.95 -0.49 4.77
C ASP A 70 -14.87 -1.46 5.30
N LEU A 71 -14.52 -2.50 4.55
CA LEU A 71 -13.41 -3.41 4.89
C LEU A 71 -12.04 -2.72 4.83
N ALA A 72 -11.82 -1.86 3.82
CA ALA A 72 -10.58 -1.09 3.70
C ALA A 72 -10.42 -0.14 4.89
N MET A 73 -11.51 0.47 5.36
CA MET A 73 -11.50 1.32 6.56
C MET A 73 -11.27 0.54 7.85
N GLN A 74 -11.92 -0.62 8.03
CA GLN A 74 -11.67 -1.50 9.17
C GLN A 74 -10.21 -1.98 9.24
N ASN A 75 -9.56 -2.16 8.09
CA ASN A 75 -8.16 -2.59 7.99
C ASN A 75 -7.21 -1.43 7.63
N SER A 76 -7.65 -0.18 7.79
CA SER A 76 -6.95 1.01 7.30
C SER A 76 -5.52 1.10 7.82
N TRP A 77 -5.30 0.78 9.09
CA TRP A 77 -3.97 0.70 9.69
C TRP A 77 -3.03 -0.23 8.91
N ALA A 78 -3.48 -1.45 8.63
CA ALA A 78 -2.67 -2.45 7.92
C ALA A 78 -2.40 -2.04 6.47
N LEU A 79 -3.38 -1.41 5.81
CA LEU A 79 -3.22 -0.90 4.44
C LEU A 79 -2.24 0.28 4.38
N PHE A 80 -2.28 1.21 5.32
CA PHE A 80 -1.29 2.28 5.40
C PHE A 80 0.11 1.74 5.68
N GLU A 81 0.27 0.76 6.58
CA GLU A 81 1.56 0.10 6.79
C GLU A 81 2.09 -0.55 5.51
N LEU A 82 1.23 -1.23 4.75
CA LEU A 82 1.60 -1.86 3.48
C LEU A 82 2.02 -0.81 2.44
N MET A 83 1.27 0.29 2.35
CA MET A 83 1.57 1.41 1.47
C MET A 83 2.95 2.01 1.77
N VAL A 84 3.22 2.32 3.04
CA VAL A 84 4.50 2.91 3.47
C VAL A 84 5.67 1.96 3.19
N LYS A 85 5.53 0.65 3.45
CA LYS A 85 6.57 -0.34 3.14
C LYS A 85 6.88 -0.38 1.64
N SER A 86 5.85 -0.37 0.80
CA SER A 86 6.02 -0.30 -0.66
C SER A 86 6.66 1.01 -1.13
N MET A 87 6.32 2.14 -0.52
CA MET A 87 6.93 3.45 -0.83
C MET A 87 8.42 3.46 -0.48
N VAL A 88 8.81 2.95 0.69
CA VAL A 88 10.23 2.86 1.10
C VAL A 88 11.03 2.00 0.13
N GLU A 89 10.48 0.86 -0.26
CA GLU A 89 11.13 -0.04 -1.20
C GLU A 89 11.27 0.59 -2.59
N TYR A 90 10.24 1.27 -3.09
CA TYR A 90 10.31 2.03 -4.32
C TYR A 90 11.41 3.10 -4.28
N LEU A 91 11.49 3.87 -3.20
CA LEU A 91 12.52 4.90 -3.05
C LEU A 91 13.93 4.31 -3.13
N TYR A 92 14.15 3.16 -2.49
CA TYR A 92 15.44 2.46 -2.54
C TYR A 92 15.78 2.03 -3.97
N TRP A 93 14.91 1.24 -4.60
CA TRP A 93 15.19 0.63 -5.91
C TRP A 93 15.21 1.62 -7.07
N SER A 94 14.33 2.62 -7.08
CA SER A 94 14.30 3.65 -8.13
C SER A 94 15.43 4.67 -8.02
N GLY A 95 16.18 4.69 -6.91
CA GLY A 95 17.11 5.77 -6.59
C GLY A 95 16.43 7.09 -6.24
N ALA A 96 15.09 7.16 -6.21
CA ALA A 96 14.36 8.39 -5.93
C ALA A 96 14.61 8.93 -4.50
N HIS A 97 15.16 8.12 -3.58
CA HIS A 97 15.59 8.61 -2.27
C HIS A 97 16.62 9.77 -2.34
N GLU A 98 17.45 9.79 -3.40
CA GLU A 98 18.43 10.85 -3.67
C GLU A 98 17.79 12.14 -4.25
N ALA A 99 16.57 12.05 -4.78
CA ALA A 99 15.85 13.20 -5.29
C ALA A 99 15.34 14.12 -4.15
N PRO A 100 15.12 15.42 -4.42
CA PRO A 100 14.45 16.32 -3.50
C PRO A 100 13.09 15.74 -3.07
N ARG A 101 12.72 15.88 -1.79
CA ARG A 101 11.50 15.26 -1.20
C ARG A 101 10.24 15.36 -2.07
N LYS A 102 10.02 16.52 -2.71
CA LYS A 102 8.85 16.77 -3.56
C LYS A 102 8.84 15.95 -4.87
N ALA A 103 10.01 15.56 -5.38
CA ALA A 103 10.17 14.83 -6.64
C ALA A 103 10.38 13.32 -6.44
N ARG A 104 10.18 12.82 -5.21
CA ARG A 104 10.44 11.42 -4.86
C ARG A 104 9.37 10.45 -5.33
N PHE A 105 8.18 10.96 -5.64
CA PHE A 105 7.05 10.21 -6.14
C PHE A 105 6.39 10.99 -7.28
N PRO A 106 5.65 10.31 -8.18
CA PRO A 106 4.86 10.98 -9.20
C PRO A 106 3.83 11.94 -8.60
N ASP A 107 3.58 13.07 -9.28
CA ASP A 107 2.59 14.06 -8.85
C ASP A 107 1.18 13.43 -8.74
N GLN A 108 0.80 12.61 -9.72
CA GLN A 108 -0.50 11.90 -9.71
C GLN A 108 -0.68 11.04 -8.46
N PHE A 109 0.33 10.25 -8.07
CA PHE A 109 0.26 9.46 -6.84
C PHE A 109 0.14 10.34 -5.59
N THR A 110 0.83 11.48 -5.57
CA THR A 110 0.77 12.43 -4.46
C THR A 110 -0.63 13.04 -4.32
N ASP A 111 -1.30 13.32 -5.44
CA ASP A 111 -2.69 13.80 -5.47
C ASP A 111 -3.68 12.71 -5.01
N ASP A 112 -3.50 11.47 -5.45
CA ASP A 112 -4.31 10.33 -5.02
C ASP A 112 -4.15 10.05 -3.52
N LEU A 113 -2.91 10.11 -3.01
CA LEU A 113 -2.61 9.96 -1.59
C LEU A 113 -3.24 11.08 -0.75
N THR A 114 -3.17 12.33 -1.23
CA THR A 114 -3.80 13.47 -0.56
C THR A 114 -5.31 13.27 -0.47
N THR A 115 -5.93 12.85 -1.58
CA THR A 115 -7.37 12.55 -1.63
C THR A 115 -7.74 11.41 -0.67
N LEU A 116 -6.96 10.33 -0.67
CA LEU A 116 -7.18 9.20 0.23
C LEU A 116 -7.13 9.61 1.70
N VAL A 117 -6.10 10.33 2.11
CA VAL A 117 -5.93 10.76 3.51
C VAL A 117 -7.08 11.67 3.93
N ASN A 118 -7.53 12.57 3.06
CA ASN A 118 -8.69 13.42 3.31
C ASN A 118 -9.99 12.62 3.48
N ASN A 119 -10.21 11.60 2.62
CA ASN A 119 -11.37 10.72 2.70
C ASN A 119 -11.37 9.92 4.00
N VAL A 120 -10.27 9.24 4.31
CA VAL A 120 -10.11 8.46 5.56
C VAL A 120 -10.29 9.34 6.79
N THR A 121 -9.71 10.54 6.79
CA THR A 121 -9.87 11.50 7.91
C THR A 121 -11.33 11.90 8.09
N SER A 122 -12.03 12.20 6.99
CA SER A 122 -13.45 12.55 7.02
C SER A 122 -14.32 11.39 7.51
N GLU A 123 -14.00 10.16 7.13
CA GLU A 123 -14.70 8.96 7.61
C GLU A 123 -14.42 8.70 9.10
N ILE A 124 -13.21 8.92 9.60
CA ILE A 124 -12.89 8.79 11.03
C ILE A 124 -13.68 9.83 11.84
N ILE A 125 -13.70 11.08 11.38
CA ILE A 125 -14.42 12.17 12.07
C ILE A 125 -15.92 11.89 12.07
N SER A 126 -16.50 11.49 10.93
CA SER A 126 -17.94 11.19 10.85
C SER A 126 -18.33 9.92 11.62
N GLY A 127 -17.49 8.88 11.59
CA GLY A 127 -17.67 7.66 12.38
C GLY A 127 -17.57 7.90 13.89
N SER A 128 -16.69 8.80 14.34
CA SER A 128 -16.52 9.14 15.75
C SER A 128 -17.73 9.88 16.36
N VAL A 129 -18.62 10.43 15.55
CA VAL A 129 -19.87 11.08 16.02
C VAL A 129 -20.97 10.05 16.33
N THR A 130 -20.78 8.77 16.00
CA THR A 130 -21.77 7.70 16.23
C THR A 130 -21.43 6.85 17.47
N PHE A 131 -21.02 7.49 18.56
CA PHE A 131 -21.21 6.92 19.91
C PHE A 131 -22.49 7.50 20.49
N LYS A 132 -23.62 6.88 20.18
CA LYS A 132 -24.89 7.09 20.87
C LYS A 132 -25.69 5.82 20.90
#